data_AF-A0A484ZLB9-F1
#
_entry.id   AF-A0A484ZLB9-F1
#
_cell.length_a   1.000
_cell.length_b   1.000
_cell.length_c   1.000
_cell.angle_alpha   90.00
_cell.angle_beta   90.00
_cell.angle_gamma   90.00
#
_symmetry.space_group_name_H-M   'P 1'
#
loop_
_entity.id
_entity.type
_entity.pdbx_description
1 polymer ?
#
loop_
_entity_poly.entity_id
_entity_poly.type
_entity_poly.pdbx_seq_one_letter_code
_entity_poly.pdbx_strand_id
1 'polypeptide(L)'
;MKGAEQVIYLSQGQRLILASLTEEGQKALQINGEFVKDQYDNQWRPVSLTATIDQPVLAEQSPLWTYAENLDNVYCAGCHAKISAKHYTVNAWPAVAKGMGARTDISPEDLEILTKYFQYNAKDINSH
;
A
#
# COMPACT_ATOMS: atom_id res chain seq x y z
N MET A 1 2.60 -10.13 10.01
CA MET A 1 2.82 -9.67 11.40
C MET A 1 2.17 -10.68 12.33
N LYS A 2 2.77 -10.99 13.48
CA LYS A 2 2.17 -11.93 14.44
C LYS A 2 0.80 -11.43 14.91
N GLY A 3 -0.22 -12.28 14.89
CA GLY A 3 -1.61 -11.93 15.21
C GLY A 3 -2.38 -11.23 14.07
N ALA A 4 -1.75 -11.06 12.90
CA ALA A 4 -2.37 -10.54 11.69
C ALA A 4 -1.82 -11.29 10.46
N GLU A 5 -1.73 -12.61 10.55
CA GLU A 5 -1.18 -13.51 9.53
C GLU A 5 -2.00 -13.50 8.23
N GLN A 6 -3.27 -13.07 8.30
CA GLN A 6 -4.15 -12.88 7.15
C GLN A 6 -3.75 -11.69 6.24
N VAL A 7 -2.75 -10.89 6.60
CA VAL A 7 -2.33 -9.71 5.82
C VAL A 7 -0.83 -9.76 5.54
N ILE A 8 -0.47 -9.63 4.26
CA ILE A 8 0.91 -9.42 3.81
C ILE A 8 1.14 -7.92 3.64
N TYR A 9 2.23 -7.43 4.22
CA TYR A 9 2.69 -6.05 4.10
C TYR A 9 3.96 -6.00 3.27
N LEU A 10 4.20 -4.90 2.57
CA LEU A 10 5.41 -4.74 1.75
C LEU A 10 6.69 -4.82 2.57
N SER A 11 6.70 -4.19 3.75
CA SER A 11 7.89 -4.11 4.60
C SER A 11 7.52 -4.01 6.08
N GLN A 12 8.48 -4.35 6.94
CA GLN A 12 8.32 -4.30 8.39
C GLN A 12 7.99 -2.88 8.87
N GLY A 13 6.93 -2.76 9.68
CA GLY A 13 6.49 -1.46 10.22
C GLY A 13 5.81 -0.54 9.20
N GLN A 14 5.74 -0.93 7.93
CA GLN A 14 5.06 -0.19 6.87
C GLN A 14 3.68 -0.79 6.58
N ARG A 15 2.62 -0.06 6.92
CA ARG A 15 1.21 -0.45 6.72
C ARG A 15 0.77 -0.29 5.26
N LEU A 16 1.63 -0.70 4.33
CA LEU A 16 1.34 -0.85 2.92
C LEU A 16 0.96 -2.32 2.67
N ILE A 17 -0.34 -2.58 2.64
CA ILE A 17 -0.89 -3.93 2.40
C ILE A 17 -0.64 -4.34 0.95
N LEU A 18 -0.06 -5.53 0.76
CA LEU A 18 0.11 -6.19 -0.54
C LEU A 18 -1.03 -7.15 -0.84
N ALA A 19 -1.46 -7.92 0.16
CA ALA A 19 -2.51 -8.91 0.01
C ALA A 19 -3.24 -9.17 1.33
N SER A 20 -4.54 -9.45 1.22
CA SER A 20 -5.35 -10.08 2.26
C SER A 20 -5.57 -11.54 1.86
N LEU A 21 -5.41 -12.45 2.81
CA LEU A 21 -5.36 -13.89 2.56
C LEU A 21 -6.60 -14.59 3.11
N THR A 22 -7.14 -15.53 2.33
CA THR A 22 -8.09 -16.52 2.83
C THR A 22 -7.38 -17.50 3.77
N GLU A 23 -8.13 -18.42 4.38
CA GLU A 23 -7.53 -19.49 5.18
C GLU A 23 -6.59 -20.39 4.34
N GLU A 24 -6.96 -20.68 3.09
CA GLU A 24 -6.13 -21.42 2.14
C GLU A 24 -4.86 -20.64 1.80
N GLY A 25 -4.98 -19.33 1.56
CA GLY A 25 -3.83 -18.47 1.30
C GLY A 25 -2.83 -18.45 2.46
N GLN A 26 -3.34 -18.42 3.71
CA GLN A 26 -2.50 -18.50 4.91
C GLN A 26 -1.77 -19.85 5.01
N LYS A 27 -2.43 -20.96 4.67
CA LYS A 27 -1.81 -22.30 4.65
C LYS A 27 -0.76 -22.44 3.55
N ALA A 28 -0.91 -21.71 2.45
CA ALA A 28 0.02 -21.71 1.32
C ALA A 28 1.24 -20.78 1.51
N LEU A 29 1.30 -20.00 2.59
CA LEU A 29 2.43 -19.12 2.87
C LEU A 29 3.73 -19.90 3.08
N GLN A 30 4.76 -19.52 2.33
CA GLN A 30 6.13 -19.93 2.59
C GLN A 30 6.76 -18.99 3.61
N ILE A 31 7.33 -19.56 4.66
CA ILE A 31 7.95 -18.81 5.76
C ILE A 31 9.45 -18.78 5.54
N ASN A 32 9.99 -17.58 5.33
CA ASN A 32 11.37 -17.41 4.88
C ASN A 32 12.32 -16.95 6.00
N GLY A 33 11.88 -17.02 7.26
CA GLY A 33 12.66 -16.57 8.40
C GLY A 33 11.88 -16.52 9.71
N GLU A 34 12.62 -16.25 10.78
CA GLU A 34 12.07 -16.12 12.13
C GLU A 34 11.41 -14.75 12.35
N PHE A 35 10.70 -14.63 13.48
CA PHE A 35 10.13 -13.37 13.90
C PHE A 35 11.20 -12.43 14.45
N VAL A 36 11.16 -11.18 13.99
CA VAL A 36 11.97 -10.05 14.47
C VAL A 36 11.04 -8.95 14.97
N LYS A 37 11.43 -8.28 16.05
CA LYS A 37 10.69 -7.16 16.61
C LYS A 37 11.03 -5.85 15.91
N ASP A 38 10.03 -4.99 15.69
CA ASP A 38 10.27 -3.59 15.37
C ASP A 38 10.46 -2.72 16.63
N GLN A 39 10.68 -1.42 16.45
CA GLN A 39 10.83 -0.43 17.53
C GLN A 39 9.59 -0.29 18.44
N TYR A 40 8.46 -0.88 18.06
CA TYR A 40 7.20 -0.87 18.81
C TYR A 40 6.84 -2.27 19.33
N ASP A 41 7.82 -3.18 19.40
CA ASP A 41 7.66 -4.57 19.84
C ASP A 41 6.75 -5.45 18.96
N ASN A 42 6.30 -4.99 17.79
CA ASN A 42 5.53 -5.84 16.88
C ASN A 42 6.46 -6.88 16.25
N GLN A 43 5.97 -8.12 16.13
CA GLN A 43 6.73 -9.24 15.58
C GLN A 43 6.42 -9.44 14.09
N TRP A 44 7.48 -9.39 13.27
CA TRP A 44 7.44 -9.50 11.81
C TRP A 44 8.30 -10.65 11.34
N ARG A 45 7.88 -11.36 10.29
CA ARG A 45 8.70 -12.38 9.62
C ARG A 45 8.51 -12.28 8.12
N PRO A 46 9.55 -12.55 7.31
CA PRO A 46 9.43 -12.57 5.87
C PRO A 46 8.63 -13.79 5.41
N VAL A 47 7.74 -13.56 4.44
CA VAL A 47 6.92 -14.61 3.83
C VAL A 47 6.87 -14.44 2.32
N SER A 48 6.60 -15.52 1.61
CA SER A 48 6.29 -15.49 0.18
C SER A 48 5.02 -16.29 -0.09
N LEU A 49 4.30 -15.89 -1.13
CA LEU A 49 3.14 -16.60 -1.64
C LEU A 49 3.27 -16.68 -3.16
N THR A 50 3.14 -17.89 -3.70
CA THR A 50 3.01 -18.10 -5.14
C THR A 50 1.56 -18.45 -5.42
N ALA A 51 0.92 -17.70 -6.32
CA ALA A 51 -0.46 -17.91 -6.73
C ALA A 51 -0.60 -17.67 -8.23
N THR A 52 -1.62 -18.29 -8.83
CA THR A 52 -1.99 -18.06 -10.23
C THR A 52 -3.08 -16.99 -10.28
N ILE A 53 -2.94 -16.02 -11.19
CA ILE A 53 -3.97 -15.03 -11.48
C ILE A 53 -4.57 -15.39 -12.84
N ASP A 54 -5.87 -15.62 -12.88
CA ASP A 54 -6.63 -15.96 -14.09
C ASP A 54 -7.32 -14.74 -14.73
N GLN A 55 -7.24 -13.58 -14.06
CA GLN A 55 -7.73 -12.30 -14.54
C GLN A 55 -6.64 -11.52 -15.29
N PRO A 56 -7.02 -10.59 -16.18
CA PRO A 56 -6.07 -9.68 -16.81
C PRO A 56 -5.28 -8.90 -15.77
N VAL A 57 -3.97 -8.80 -15.97
CA VAL A 57 -3.05 -8.00 -15.14
C VAL A 57 -2.26 -7.04 -16.03
N LEU A 58 -1.80 -5.94 -15.43
CA LEU A 58 -0.83 -5.07 -16.09
C LEU A 58 0.53 -5.78 -16.17
N ALA A 59 1.23 -5.61 -17.29
CA ALA A 59 2.58 -6.13 -17.45
C ALA A 59 3.60 -5.42 -16.52
N GLU A 60 3.32 -4.17 -16.17
CA GLU A 60 4.16 -3.34 -15.31
C GLU A 60 3.30 -2.33 -14.54
N GLN A 61 3.86 -1.77 -13.47
CA GLN A 61 3.12 -0.83 -12.61
C GLN A 61 3.06 0.59 -13.18
N SER A 62 3.93 0.95 -14.13
CA SER A 62 4.06 2.34 -14.60
C SER A 62 2.74 2.95 -15.10
N PRO A 63 1.90 2.26 -15.89
CA PRO A 63 0.61 2.80 -16.31
C PRO A 63 -0.33 3.12 -15.14
N LEU A 64 -0.30 2.31 -14.07
CA LEU A 64 -1.09 2.55 -12.86
C LEU A 64 -0.63 3.82 -12.13
N TRP A 65 0.68 4.06 -12.06
CA TRP A 65 1.23 5.25 -11.42
C TRP A 65 1.01 6.51 -12.25
N THR A 66 1.09 6.44 -13.57
CA THR A 66 0.66 7.54 -14.45
C THR A 66 -0.82 7.89 -14.22
N TYR A 67 -1.68 6.87 -14.07
CA TYR A 67 -3.09 7.11 -13.75
C TYR A 67 -3.27 7.75 -12.38
N ALA A 68 -2.55 7.28 -11.35
CA ALA A 68 -2.58 7.88 -10.02
C ALA A 68 -2.11 9.35 -10.00
N GLU A 69 -1.07 9.69 -10.77
CA GLU A 69 -0.63 11.09 -10.91
C GLU A 69 -1.70 11.98 -11.53
N ASN A 70 -2.47 11.46 -12.50
CA ASN A 70 -3.62 12.16 -13.07
C ASN A 70 -4.73 12.34 -12.04
N LEU A 71 -5.03 11.32 -11.23
CA LEU A 71 -5.99 11.45 -10.13
C LEU A 71 -5.57 12.54 -9.13
N ASP A 72 -4.29 12.58 -8.76
CA ASP A 72 -3.73 13.63 -7.89
C ASP A 72 -3.87 15.03 -8.51
N ASN A 73 -3.62 15.17 -9.81
CA ASN A 73 -3.81 16.45 -10.53
C ASN A 73 -5.27 16.89 -10.55
N VAL A 74 -6.19 15.98 -10.87
CA VAL A 74 -7.61 16.30 -11.05
C VAL A 74 -8.30 16.58 -9.71
N TYR A 75 -8.06 15.73 -8.71
CA TYR A 75 -8.82 15.77 -7.46
C TYR A 75 -8.11 16.53 -6.33
N CYS A 76 -6.77 16.57 -6.30
CA CYS A 76 -6.03 17.12 -5.16
C CYS A 76 -5.36 18.48 -5.42
N ALA A 77 -5.29 18.94 -6.68
CA ALA A 77 -4.71 20.25 -7.03
C ALA A 77 -5.74 21.41 -7.10
N GLY A 78 -7.04 21.13 -6.91
CA GLY A 78 -8.11 22.13 -7.05
C GLY A 78 -8.24 23.11 -5.88
N CYS A 79 -7.87 22.71 -4.66
CA CYS A 79 -8.00 23.55 -3.46
C CYS A 79 -6.70 24.24 -3.05
N HIS A 80 -5.56 23.61 -3.33
CA HIS A 80 -4.21 24.09 -3.02
C HIS A 80 -3.21 23.40 -3.95
N ALA A 81 -1.95 23.82 -3.90
CA ALA A 81 -0.88 23.12 -4.61
C ALA A 81 -0.76 21.67 -4.15
N LYS A 82 -0.35 20.78 -5.05
CA LYS A 82 -0.17 19.36 -4.76
C LYS A 82 0.85 19.15 -3.64
N ILE A 83 0.55 18.22 -2.74
CA ILE A 83 1.49 17.81 -1.70
C ILE A 83 2.35 16.70 -2.29
N SER A 84 3.68 16.88 -2.27
CA SER A 84 4.61 15.85 -2.71
C SER A 84 4.39 14.54 -1.93
N ALA A 85 4.39 13.39 -2.62
CA ALA A 85 4.34 12.07 -2.00
C ALA A 85 5.42 11.86 -0.91
N LYS A 86 6.56 12.55 -1.03
CA LYS A 86 7.67 12.53 -0.06
C LYS A 86 7.44 13.40 1.18
N HIS A 87 6.25 13.99 1.35
CA HIS A 87 5.96 14.82 2.52
C HIS A 87 5.61 13.97 3.75
N TYR A 88 4.75 12.97 3.57
CA TYR A 88 4.28 12.07 4.63
C TYR A 88 4.92 10.68 4.57
N THR A 89 4.75 9.93 5.66
CA THR A 89 5.19 8.54 5.76
C THR A 89 4.21 7.58 5.11
N VAL A 90 4.64 6.35 4.81
CA VAL A 90 3.79 5.26 4.33
C VAL A 90 2.55 5.09 5.20
N ASN A 91 2.71 5.22 6.52
CA ASN A 91 1.63 4.99 7.48
C ASN A 91 0.68 6.19 7.63
N ALA A 92 1.09 7.40 7.24
CA ALA A 92 0.28 8.61 7.36
C ALA A 92 -0.59 8.87 6.12
N TRP A 93 -0.11 8.50 4.93
CA TRP A 93 -0.81 8.76 3.67
C TRP A 93 -2.27 8.30 3.60
N PRO A 94 -2.65 7.10 4.11
CA PRO A 94 -4.05 6.67 4.05
C PRO A 94 -5.04 7.63 4.73
N ALA A 95 -4.67 8.20 5.89
CA ALA A 95 -5.53 9.15 6.58
C ALA A 95 -5.60 10.49 5.85
N VAL A 96 -4.47 10.95 5.31
CA VAL A 96 -4.38 12.21 4.55
C VAL A 96 -5.19 12.11 3.26
N ALA A 97 -4.97 11.06 2.45
CA ALA A 97 -5.70 10.83 1.21
C ALA A 97 -7.21 10.74 1.46
N LYS A 98 -7.64 9.99 2.49
CA LYS A 98 -9.05 9.94 2.91
C LYS A 98 -9.62 11.32 3.24
N GLY A 99 -8.86 12.16 3.95
CA GLY A 99 -9.28 13.52 4.30
C GLY A 99 -9.43 14.44 3.10
N MET A 100 -8.54 14.34 2.11
CA MET A 100 -8.63 15.10 0.84
C MET A 100 -9.76 14.58 -0.03
N GLY A 101 -9.79 13.26 -0.29
CA GLY A 101 -10.78 12.61 -1.16
C GLY A 101 -12.22 12.82 -0.70
N ALA A 102 -12.48 12.84 0.62
CA ALA A 102 -13.81 13.11 1.17
C ALA A 102 -14.38 14.51 0.83
N ARG A 103 -13.57 15.41 0.27
CA ARG A 103 -13.98 16.75 -0.18
C ARG A 103 -14.12 16.86 -1.69
N THR A 104 -14.02 15.73 -2.39
CA THR A 104 -14.08 15.60 -3.84
C THR A 104 -15.10 14.54 -4.21
N ASP A 105 -15.38 14.39 -5.50
CA ASP A 105 -16.19 13.33 -6.08
C ASP A 105 -15.36 12.11 -6.54
N ILE A 106 -14.12 11.97 -6.07
CA ILE A 106 -13.27 10.80 -6.35
C ILE A 106 -13.95 9.50 -5.88
N SER A 107 -13.88 8.46 -6.71
CA SER A 107 -14.40 7.14 -6.34
C SER A 107 -13.56 6.49 -5.23
N PRO A 108 -14.13 5.58 -4.42
CA PRO A 108 -13.36 4.80 -3.46
C PRO A 108 -12.20 4.03 -4.09
N GLU A 109 -12.40 3.49 -5.29
CA GLU A 109 -11.41 2.69 -6.03
C GLU A 109 -10.24 3.56 -6.52
N ASP A 110 -10.54 4.73 -7.10
CA ASP A 110 -9.51 5.69 -7.52
C ASP A 110 -8.74 6.24 -6.33
N LEU A 111 -9.43 6.51 -5.22
CA LEU A 111 -8.79 6.95 -3.99
C LEU A 111 -7.87 5.87 -3.42
N GLU A 112 -8.21 4.59 -3.55
CA GLU A 112 -7.33 3.49 -3.16
C GLU A 112 -6.06 3.46 -4.03
N ILE A 113 -6.20 3.55 -5.35
CA ILE A 113 -5.06 3.62 -6.29
C ILE A 113 -4.14 4.79 -5.93
N LEU A 114 -4.72 5.98 -5.74
CA LEU A 114 -3.97 7.18 -5.38
C LEU A 114 -3.29 7.04 -4.00
N THR A 115 -3.97 6.43 -3.04
CA THR A 115 -3.39 6.16 -1.71
C THR A 115 -2.19 5.23 -1.81
N LYS A 116 -2.29 4.15 -2.61
CA LYS A 116 -1.16 3.24 -2.85
C LYS A 116 0.00 3.98 -3.52
N TYR A 117 -0.27 4.79 -4.54
CA TYR A 117 0.76 5.60 -5.19
C TYR A 117 1.50 6.49 -4.19
N PHE A 118 0.79 7.18 -3.29
CA PHE A 118 1.43 7.98 -2.25
C PHE A 118 2.27 7.13 -1.29
N GLN A 119 1.79 5.94 -0.90
CA GLN A 119 2.53 5.03 -0.03
C GLN A 119 3.82 4.51 -0.71
N TYR A 120 3.75 4.11 -1.98
CA TYR A 120 4.93 3.64 -2.75
C TYR A 120 5.96 4.75 -3.01
N ASN A 121 5.56 6.02 -2.92
CA ASN A 121 6.42 7.18 -3.12
C ASN A 121 6.66 7.98 -1.82
N ALA A 122 6.31 7.40 -0.67
CA ALA A 122 6.43 8.05 0.64
C ALA A 122 7.89 8.28 1.04
N LYS A 123 8.13 9.20 1.97
CA LYS A 123 9.50 9.58 2.35
C LYS A 123 10.31 8.48 3.02
N ASP A 124 9.63 7.54 3.67
CA ASP A 124 10.22 6.45 4.44
C ASP A 124 9.98 5.09 3.78
N ILE A 125 9.51 5.05 2.52
CA ILE A 125 9.31 3.79 1.82
C ILE A 125 10.63 3.02 1.74
N ASN A 126 10.62 1.80 2.29
CA ASN A 126 11.76 0.91 2.28
C ASN A 126 11.42 -0.24 1.34
N SER A 127 11.32 0.05 0.05
CA SER A 127 11.22 -0.96 -1.00
C SER A 127 12.63 -1.38 -1.40
N HIS A 128 13.04 -2.59 -1.00
CA HIS A 128 14.24 -3.25 -1.50
C HIS A 128 13.93 -3.98 -2.80
#